data_AF-A0A3M1BW85-F1
#
_entry.id   AF-A0A3M1BW85-F1
#
_cell.length_a   1.000
_cell.length_b   1.000
_cell.length_c   1.000
_cell.angle_alpha   90.00
_cell.angle_beta   90.00
_cell.angle_gamma   90.00
#
_symmetry.space_group_name_H-M   'P 1'
#
loop_
_entity.id
_entity.type
_entity.pdbx_description
1 polymer ?
#
loop_
_entity_poly.entity_id
_entity_poly.type
_entity_poly.pdbx_seq_one_letter_code
_entity_poly.pdbx_strand_id
1 'polypeptide(L)' 'VPLKAAGLRVQDAVVLINRQQGGVQTLQQAGYKLHAAMTITYLLDVLEAHHRITSSQKEKVLKSLA' A
#
# COMPACT_ATOMS: atom_id res chain seq x y z
N VAL A 1 -16.56 -13.44 -0.80
CA VAL A 1 -16.46 -12.09 -1.40
C VAL A 1 -17.27 -12.04 -2.70
N PRO A 2 -18.01 -10.94 -2.96
CA PRO A 2 -19.00 -10.86 -4.05
C PRO A 2 -18.49 -11.33 -5.42
N LEU A 3 -17.25 -10.99 -5.78
CA LEU A 3 -16.63 -11.40 -7.04
C LEU A 3 -16.55 -12.94 -7.20
N LYS A 4 -16.08 -13.64 -6.17
CA LYS A 4 -16.01 -15.11 -6.17
C LYS A 4 -17.40 -15.75 -6.16
N ALA A 5 -18.35 -15.16 -5.44
CA ALA A 5 -19.74 -15.65 -5.40
C ALA A 5 -20.44 -15.52 -6.76
N ALA A 6 -20.04 -14.55 -7.57
CA ALA A 6 -20.49 -14.39 -8.95
C ALA A 6 -19.78 -15.34 -9.95
N GLY A 7 -18.97 -16.30 -9.48
CA GLY A 7 -18.25 -17.26 -10.33
C GLY A 7 -16.97 -16.72 -10.96
N LEU A 8 -16.50 -15.52 -10.58
CA LEU A 8 -15.29 -14.92 -11.14
C LEU A 8 -14.02 -15.48 -10.48
N ARG A 9 -12.98 -15.70 -11.29
CA ARG A 9 -11.63 -16.04 -10.84
C ARG A 9 -10.86 -14.76 -10.50
N VAL A 10 -10.68 -14.49 -9.22
CA VAL A 10 -9.89 -13.34 -8.73
C VAL A 10 -8.44 -13.78 -8.55
N GLN A 11 -7.50 -13.10 -9.23
CA GLN A 11 -6.07 -13.44 -9.23
C GLN A 11 -5.19 -12.31 -8.71
N ASP A 12 -5.54 -11.07 -9.06
CA ASP A 12 -4.73 -9.90 -8.79
C ASP A 12 -5.55 -8.80 -8.12
N ALA A 13 -4.88 -7.98 -7.33
CA ALA A 13 -5.39 -6.71 -6.82
C ALA A 13 -4.44 -5.59 -7.23
N VAL A 14 -4.98 -4.45 -7.67
CA VAL A 14 -4.21 -3.25 -7.98
C VAL A 14 -4.63 -2.13 -7.04
N VAL A 15 -3.66 -1.47 -6.42
CA VAL A 15 -3.88 -0.35 -5.51
C VAL A 15 -3.01 0.84 -5.86
N LEU A 16 -3.44 2.03 -5.48
CA LEU A 16 -2.63 3.24 -5.66
C LEU A 16 -1.42 3.22 -4.72
N ILE A 17 -1.65 2.95 -3.43
CA ILE A 17 -0.62 3.07 -2.37
C ILE A 17 -0.49 1.76 -1.61
N ASN A 18 0.71 1.19 -1.61
CA ASN A 18 1.11 0.15 -0.66
C ASN A 18 1.58 0.81 0.65
N ARG A 19 0.78 0.66 1.72
CA ARG A 19 1.11 1.17 3.05
C ARG A 19 2.22 0.40 3.77
N GLN A 20 2.66 -0.75 3.24
CA GLN A 20 3.74 -1.58 3.79
C GLN A 20 3.47 -2.17 5.19
N GLN A 21 2.20 -2.28 5.59
CA GLN A 21 1.77 -2.80 6.90
C GLN A 21 1.20 -4.23 6.78
N GLY A 22 1.89 -5.12 6.04
CA GLY A 22 1.52 -6.55 5.96
C GLY A 22 0.50 -6.95 4.88
N GLY A 23 -0.19 -5.99 4.25
CA GLY A 23 -1.26 -6.30 3.29
C GLY A 23 -0.82 -7.10 2.05
N VAL A 24 0.41 -6.91 1.57
CA VAL A 24 0.99 -7.71 0.48
C VAL A 24 1.07 -9.18 0.88
N GLN A 25 1.61 -9.45 2.08
CA GLN A 25 1.78 -10.80 2.61
C GLN A 25 0.44 -11.47 2.83
N THR A 26 -0.54 -10.75 3.41
CA THR A 26 -1.90 -11.27 3.63
C THR A 26 -2.55 -11.71 2.32
N LEU A 27 -2.44 -10.90 1.26
CA LEU A 27 -3.01 -11.24 -0.05
C LEU A 27 -2.26 -12.39 -0.73
N GLN A 28 -0.94 -12.43 -0.64
CA GLN A 28 -0.12 -13.52 -1.17
C GLN A 28 -0.44 -14.86 -0.49
N GLN A 29 -0.58 -14.87 0.83
CA GLN A 29 -0.99 -16.06 1.59
C GLN A 29 -2.39 -16.55 1.18
N ALA A 30 -3.27 -15.64 0.78
CA ALA A 30 -4.60 -15.96 0.27
C ALA A 30 -4.62 -16.31 -1.24
N GLY A 31 -3.46 -16.40 -1.89
CA GLY A 31 -3.30 -16.79 -3.30
C GLY A 31 -3.50 -15.65 -4.30
N TYR A 32 -3.44 -14.39 -3.87
CA TYR A 32 -3.56 -13.23 -4.75
C TYR A 32 -2.24 -12.47 -4.89
N LYS A 33 -2.02 -11.91 -6.07
CA LYS A 33 -0.89 -11.01 -6.33
C LYS A 33 -1.35 -9.56 -6.16
N LEU A 34 -0.64 -8.80 -5.33
CA LEU A 34 -0.88 -7.36 -5.16
C LEU A 34 0.10 -6.56 -6.02
N HIS A 35 -0.43 -5.59 -6.76
CA HIS A 35 0.32 -4.60 -7.51
C HIS A 35 0.02 -3.23 -6.93
N ALA A 36 1.06 -2.44 -6.66
CA ALA A 36 0.90 -1.08 -6.14
C ALA A 36 1.60 -0.09 -7.05
N ALA A 37 0.96 1.05 -7.32
CA ALA A 37 1.57 2.10 -8.12
C ALA A 37 2.74 2.77 -7.37
N MET A 38 2.65 2.89 -6.04
CA MET A 38 3.73 3.41 -5.19
C MET A 38 3.67 2.87 -3.76
N THR A 39 4.74 3.05 -3.00
CA THR A 39 4.78 2.80 -1.55
C THR A 39 4.47 4.07 -0.76
N ILE A 40 4.06 3.91 0.50
CA ILE A 40 3.92 5.04 1.42
C ILE A 40 5.25 5.75 1.65
N THR A 41 6.38 5.04 1.69
CA THR A 41 7.70 5.65 1.84
C THR A 41 8.03 6.58 0.67
N TYR A 42 7.83 6.12 -0.56
CA TYR A 42 8.00 6.95 -1.76
C TYR A 42 7.07 8.17 -1.75
N LEU A 43 5.80 7.98 -1.38
CA LEU A 43 4.85 9.08 -1.27
C LEU A 43 5.33 10.14 -0.27
N LEU A 44 5.84 9.74 0.90
CA LEU A 44 6.36 10.67 1.90
C LEU A 44 7.59 11.43 1.39
N ASP A 45 8.48 10.77 0.64
CA ASP A 45 9.62 11.43 -0.01
C ASP A 45 9.17 12.51 -0.99
N VAL A 46 8.19 12.19 -1.85
CA VAL A 46 7.61 13.14 -2.81
C VAL A 46 6.95 14.32 -2.09
N LEU A 47 6.14 14.07 -1.05
CA LEU A 47 5.45 15.13 -0.31
C LEU A 47 6.42 16.06 0.41
N GLU A 48 7.50 15.54 1.00
CA GLU A 48 8.55 16.34 1.62
C GLU A 48 9.30 17.19 0.58
N ALA A 49 9.68 16.58 -0.55
CA ALA A 49 10.39 17.28 -1.64
C ALA A 49 9.58 18.44 -2.23
N HIS A 50 8.25 18.34 -2.22
CA HIS A 50 7.34 19.41 -2.66
C HIS A 50 6.84 20.32 -1.51
N HIS A 51 7.47 20.25 -0.33
CA HIS A 51 7.12 21.05 0.85
C HIS A 51 5.65 20.95 1.26
N ARG A 52 5.01 19.79 1.01
CA ARG A 52 3.64 19.51 1.44
C ARG A 52 3.58 18.97 2.86
N ILE A 53 4.69 18.40 3.34
CA ILE A 53 4.91 17.99 4.73
C ILE A 53 6.31 18.40 5.18
N THR A 54 6.51 18.52 6.49
CA THR A 54 7.82 18.75 7.09
C THR A 54 8.55 17.42 7.32
N SER A 55 9.87 17.48 7.50
CA SER A 55 10.67 16.30 7.88
C SER A 55 10.21 15.68 9.20
N SER A 56 9.76 16.50 10.15
CA SER A 56 9.20 16.01 11.41
C SER A 56 7.88 15.24 11.21
N GLN A 57 7.01 15.71 10.30
CA GLN A 57 5.78 14.99 9.96
C GLN A 57 6.09 13.67 9.24
N LYS A 58 7.03 13.67 8.30
CA LYS A 58 7.52 12.44 7.64
C LYS A 58 8.04 11.44 8.65
N GLU A 59 8.91 11.87 9.55
CA GLU A 59 9.51 11.00 10.58
C GLU A 59 8.45 10.43 11.53
N LYS A 60 7.47 11.25 11.94
CA LYS A 60 6.34 10.81 12.76
C LYS A 60 5.55 9.69 12.07
N VAL A 61 5.28 9.83 10.77
CA VAL A 61 4.56 8.79 10.02
C VAL A 61 5.42 7.54 9.88
N LEU A 62 6.71 7.67 9.52
CA LEU A 62 7.62 6.52 9.40
C LEU A 62 7.70 5.71 10.71
N LYS A 63 7.75 6.37 11.87
CA LYS A 63 7.73 5.70 13.18
C LYS A 63 6.44 4.92 13.45
N SER A 64 5.32 5.30 12.83
CA SER A 64 4.04 4.61 12.97
C SER A 64 3.86 3.41 12.02
N LEU A 65 4.81 3.21 11.09
CA LEU A 65 4.80 2.10 10.14
C LEU A 65 5.57 0.86 10.64
N ALA A 66 6.41 1.03 11.67
CA ALA A 66 7.05 -0.05 12.42
C ALA A 66 6.04 -0.70 13.38
#